data_AF-A0A7S0V0D1-F1
#
_entry.id   AF-A0A7S0V0D1-F1
#
_cell.length_a   1.000
_cell.length_b   1.000
_cell.length_c   1.000
_cell.angle_alpha   90.00
_cell.angle_beta   90.00
_cell.angle_gamma   90.00
#
_symmetry.space_group_name_H-M   'P 1'
#
loop_
_entity.id
_entity.type
_entity.pdbx_description
1 polymer ?
#
loop_
_entity_poly.entity_id
_entity_poly.type
_entity_poly.pdbx_seq_one_letter_code
_entity_poly.pdbx_strand_id
1 'polypeptide(L)'
;MATKRDLARLAKNGVSDPTSNPFAIPADEEIFRYREEEKTKKQEQKIANMNISVADKATFASQMQSTATDEARKLLTEFRTPKAPRPDMNLAAQSTTMDRRKEVQTMAEYIAKKREIFLLQMSLDTKRAEIKKLEERARQREIALKKSEQMLEEDAIRFDAFLKENDEKVQEAIKHAEMEAKAKQDKVLEIKRLNTSIAALRSEMNKYDEQLDDCRKYKEFLDSVTPREWFEQQQQKLQQRKDQMLREWQAQCEALKQRVEAAMAAKAQAEVDYATAKTQQQAERAERAIKETIQNLKEAVKEKEPPPPNLNFDLNPDDEEIFFRDPQQLLLVYKQLEESNLFYIQNAQETEEALEELRAKYRDTRTRMQGETNVLAQEVGKLQMSIATARDRNRRLKDRTIENVGSLSLNIGGQEGADLVSLDQLSVKVAEVYVRCGFDADASIGTLQMLTNIEMKLEEHLSAVDQLPPGTLEAFEKAREKERRKVARNEKLSQQLREHEARMARALERAAAPVFKKSGKLVMFRSKPLQRKKVIREDSRGDDDTELEAYLQQDMI
;
A
#
# COMPACT_ATOMS: atom_id res chain seq x y z
N MET A 1 -4.47 86.65 60.41
CA MET A 1 -4.27 85.32 59.81
C MET A 1 -5.47 85.04 58.92
N ALA A 2 -5.26 85.11 57.61
CA ALA A 2 -6.27 84.82 56.60
C ALA A 2 -6.40 83.31 56.42
N THR A 3 -7.60 82.78 56.54
CA THR A 3 -7.89 81.38 56.25
C THR A 3 -7.95 81.15 54.74
N LYS A 4 -7.28 80.09 54.28
CA LYS A 4 -7.13 79.63 52.88
C LYS A 4 -8.46 79.36 52.12
N ARG A 5 -9.62 79.66 52.73
CA ARG A 5 -10.97 79.59 52.16
C ARG A 5 -11.52 80.94 51.69
N ASP A 6 -10.99 82.06 52.18
CA ASP A 6 -11.53 83.40 51.86
C ASP A 6 -10.87 84.06 50.64
N LEU A 7 -9.73 83.54 50.18
CA LEU A 7 -9.07 83.95 48.93
C LEU A 7 -9.63 83.25 47.67
N ALA A 8 -10.48 82.22 47.82
CA ALA A 8 -11.06 81.49 46.70
C ALA A 8 -12.46 82.00 46.28
N ARG A 9 -13.10 82.87 47.09
CA ARG A 9 -14.45 83.42 46.80
C ARG A 9 -14.45 84.78 46.12
N LEU A 10 -13.31 85.48 46.08
CA LEU A 10 -13.19 86.80 45.43
C LEU A 10 -12.65 86.74 43.98
N ALA A 11 -12.41 85.56 43.42
CA ALA A 11 -11.79 85.38 42.10
C ALA A 11 -12.75 84.92 40.98
N LYS A 12 -14.08 84.94 41.18
CA LYS A 12 -15.05 84.42 40.19
C LYS A 12 -16.12 85.38 39.69
N ASN A 13 -16.07 86.65 40.06
CA ASN A 13 -17.05 87.65 39.60
C ASN A 13 -16.32 88.77 38.85
N GLY A 14 -15.99 88.53 37.58
CA GLY A 14 -15.38 89.58 36.75
C GLY A 14 -14.62 89.14 35.50
N VAL A 15 -14.94 88.00 34.89
CA VAL A 15 -14.41 87.65 33.56
C VAL A 15 -15.59 87.40 32.64
N SER A 16 -16.05 88.45 31.96
CA SER A 16 -16.85 88.31 30.75
C SER A 16 -15.90 87.87 29.65
N ASP A 17 -15.95 86.60 29.29
CA ASP A 17 -15.17 86.05 28.18
C ASP A 17 -15.68 86.72 26.87
N PRO A 18 -14.85 87.50 26.15
CA PRO A 18 -15.31 88.30 25.00
C PRO A 18 -15.66 87.47 23.76
N THR A 19 -15.67 86.14 23.88
CA THR A 19 -16.02 85.18 22.82
C THR A 19 -17.33 84.44 23.09
N SER A 20 -18.00 84.68 24.22
CA SER A 20 -19.27 84.02 24.54
C SER A 20 -20.46 84.72 23.88
N ASN A 21 -21.20 83.98 23.06
CA ASN A 21 -22.34 84.48 22.30
C ASN A 21 -23.45 84.97 23.25
N PRO A 22 -23.84 86.27 23.21
CA PRO A 22 -24.86 86.83 24.09
C PRO A 22 -26.28 86.29 23.86
N PHE A 23 -26.48 85.47 22.82
CA PHE A 23 -27.74 84.78 22.52
C PHE A 23 -27.67 83.26 22.74
N ALA A 24 -26.59 82.74 23.32
CA ALA A 24 -26.53 81.34 23.74
C ALA A 24 -27.38 81.14 25.00
N ILE A 25 -28.31 80.18 24.95
CA ILE A 25 -29.15 79.82 26.10
C ILE A 25 -28.23 79.23 27.19
N PRO A 26 -28.18 79.83 28.41
CA PRO A 26 -27.36 79.30 29.49
C PRO A 26 -27.77 77.88 29.87
N ALA A 27 -26.82 77.07 30.34
CA ALA A 27 -27.12 75.70 30.78
C ALA A 27 -28.09 75.70 31.97
N ASP A 28 -28.93 74.67 32.08
CA ASP A 28 -29.99 74.58 33.11
C ASP A 28 -29.48 74.82 34.53
N GLU A 29 -28.28 74.33 34.87
CA GLU A 29 -27.64 74.59 36.17
C GLU A 29 -27.39 76.08 36.43
N GLU A 30 -27.00 76.85 35.40
CA GLU A 30 -26.80 78.29 35.53
C GLU A 30 -28.12 79.04 35.64
N ILE A 31 -29.16 78.59 34.93
CA ILE A 31 -30.52 79.11 35.05
C ILE A 31 -31.04 78.91 36.48
N PHE A 32 -30.83 77.74 37.08
CA PHE A 32 -31.22 77.49 38.47
C PHE A 32 -30.47 78.40 39.46
N ARG A 33 -29.15 78.59 39.29
CA ARG A 33 -28.38 79.54 40.11
C ARG A 33 -28.88 80.97 39.98
N TYR A 34 -29.11 81.45 38.75
CA TYR A 34 -29.65 82.81 38.53
C TYR A 34 -31.03 82.99 39.16
N ARG A 35 -31.86 81.95 39.13
CA ARG A 35 -33.19 81.97 39.75
C ARG A 35 -33.13 81.98 41.28
N GLU A 36 -32.15 81.29 41.87
CA GLU A 36 -31.89 81.37 43.31
C GLU A 36 -31.35 82.74 43.72
N GLU A 37 -30.40 83.30 42.97
CA GLU A 37 -29.87 84.65 43.20
C GLU A 37 -30.93 85.76 43.01
N GLU A 38 -31.85 85.59 42.06
CA GLU A 38 -32.97 86.52 41.87
C GLU A 38 -33.94 86.45 43.06
N LYS A 39 -34.20 85.24 43.58
CA LYS A 39 -35.02 85.05 44.79
C LYS A 39 -34.37 85.70 46.01
N THR A 40 -33.06 85.54 46.22
CA THR A 40 -32.36 86.16 47.35
C THR A 40 -32.36 87.67 47.24
N LYS A 41 -32.05 88.25 46.07
CA LYS A 41 -32.13 89.70 45.84
C LYS A 41 -33.54 90.26 46.07
N LYS A 42 -34.58 89.54 45.66
CA LYS A 42 -35.98 89.95 45.90
C LYS A 42 -36.35 89.90 47.38
N GLN A 43 -35.82 88.93 48.13
CA GLN A 43 -35.96 88.88 49.59
C GLN A 43 -35.22 90.03 50.27
N GLU A 44 -34.00 90.34 49.86
CA GLU A 44 -33.23 91.48 50.37
C GLU A 44 -33.92 92.81 50.09
N GLN A 45 -34.45 93.02 48.89
CA GLN A 45 -35.25 94.22 48.55
C GLN A 45 -36.52 94.31 49.39
N LYS A 46 -37.17 93.18 49.67
CA LYS A 46 -38.36 93.15 50.53
C LYS A 46 -38.03 93.55 51.96
N ILE A 47 -36.91 93.07 52.51
CA ILE A 47 -36.43 93.46 53.85
C ILE A 47 -36.03 94.94 53.86
N ALA A 48 -35.33 95.43 52.84
CA ALA A 48 -34.98 96.84 52.69
C ALA A 48 -36.23 97.74 52.65
N ASN A 49 -37.25 97.36 51.86
CA ASN A 49 -38.51 98.11 51.75
C ASN A 49 -39.38 98.06 53.01
N MET A 50 -39.18 97.07 53.88
CA MET A 50 -39.84 97.03 55.19
C MET A 50 -39.28 98.09 56.14
N ASN A 51 -37.99 98.44 56.00
CA ASN A 51 -37.29 99.37 56.89
C ASN A 51 -37.35 100.85 56.42
N ILE A 52 -38.02 101.15 55.30
CA ILE A 52 -38.18 102.52 54.77
C ILE A 52 -39.48 103.16 55.29
N SER A 53 -39.46 104.46 55.56
CA SER A 53 -40.63 105.24 55.97
C SER A 53 -41.68 105.31 54.87
N VAL A 54 -42.97 105.39 55.23
CA VAL A 54 -44.10 105.39 54.28
C VAL A 54 -44.04 106.55 53.28
N ALA A 55 -43.45 107.69 53.68
CA ALA A 55 -43.26 108.85 52.80
C ALA A 55 -42.24 108.62 51.67
N ASP A 56 -41.27 107.73 51.89
CA ASP A 56 -40.15 107.48 50.97
C ASP A 56 -40.35 106.19 50.15
N LYS A 57 -41.48 105.50 50.31
CA LYS A 57 -41.81 104.30 49.52
C LYS A 57 -42.27 104.69 48.12
N ALA A 58 -41.52 104.29 47.10
CA ALA A 58 -41.95 104.41 45.71
C ALA A 58 -43.22 103.58 45.47
N THR A 59 -44.26 104.20 44.92
CA THR A 59 -45.48 103.50 44.53
C THR A 59 -45.24 102.65 43.28
N PHE A 60 -45.99 101.56 43.10
CA PHE A 60 -45.88 100.66 41.94
C PHE A 60 -45.93 101.42 40.60
N ALA A 61 -46.73 102.49 40.53
CA ALA A 61 -46.80 103.36 39.36
C ALA A 61 -45.51 104.17 39.12
N SER A 62 -44.82 104.62 40.18
CA SER A 62 -43.53 105.31 40.09
C SER A 62 -42.39 104.36 39.70
N GLN A 63 -42.42 103.12 40.22
CA GLN A 63 -41.42 102.09 39.91
C GLN A 63 -41.54 101.57 38.47
N MET A 64 -42.77 101.47 37.95
CA MET A 64 -43.02 101.11 36.56
C MET A 64 -42.66 102.24 35.58
N GLN A 65 -42.68 103.50 36.04
CA GLN A 65 -42.26 104.65 35.25
C GLN A 65 -40.73 104.81 35.18
N SER A 66 -39.95 104.26 36.12
CA SER A 66 -38.47 104.37 36.10
C SER A 66 -37.78 103.41 35.14
N THR A 67 -38.47 102.36 34.68
CA THR A 67 -37.93 101.38 33.72
C THR A 67 -38.27 101.70 32.26
N ALA A 68 -39.00 102.79 32.00
CA ALA A 68 -39.38 103.23 30.65
C ALA A 68 -38.43 104.30 30.13
N THR A 69 -38.03 104.20 28.86
CA THR A 69 -37.24 105.22 28.16
C THR A 69 -38.04 106.52 28.04
N ASP A 70 -37.36 107.67 27.96
CA ASP A 70 -38.01 108.99 27.95
C ASP A 70 -38.97 109.21 26.76
N GLU A 71 -38.78 108.49 25.65
CA GLU A 71 -39.72 108.47 24.52
C GLU A 71 -41.04 107.76 24.83
N ALA A 72 -41.00 106.64 25.56
CA ALA A 72 -42.20 105.91 25.96
C ALA A 72 -43.03 106.71 26.98
N ARG A 73 -42.37 107.53 27.83
CA ARG A 73 -43.03 108.44 28.77
C ARG A 73 -43.82 109.54 28.07
N LYS A 74 -43.29 110.13 26.99
CA LYS A 74 -44.00 111.17 26.22
C LYS A 74 -45.25 110.63 25.54
N LEU A 75 -45.16 109.47 24.89
CA LEU A 75 -46.30 108.84 24.21
C LEU A 75 -47.43 108.42 25.17
N LEU A 76 -47.11 107.94 26.38
CA LEU A 76 -48.13 107.57 27.37
C LEU A 76 -48.86 108.79 27.96
N THR A 77 -48.24 109.96 27.91
CA THR A 77 -48.80 111.22 28.44
C THR A 77 -49.70 111.91 27.40
N GLU A 78 -49.38 111.78 26.11
CA GLU A 78 -50.17 112.36 25.00
C GLU A 78 -51.50 111.64 24.74
N PHE A 79 -51.60 110.33 25.02
CA PHE A 79 -52.85 109.56 24.83
C PHE A 79 -53.80 109.58 26.05
N ARG A 80 -53.51 110.37 27.09
CA ARG A 80 -54.37 110.48 28.27
C ARG A 80 -55.49 111.49 28.03
N THR A 81 -56.68 111.00 27.70
CA THR A 81 -57.89 111.83 27.59
C THR A 81 -58.28 112.46 28.94
N PRO A 82 -58.74 113.73 28.98
CA PRO A 82 -59.15 114.38 30.21
C PRO A 82 -60.44 113.77 30.75
N LYS A 83 -60.36 113.28 31.99
CA LYS A 83 -61.47 112.70 32.75
C LYS A 83 -62.47 113.80 33.14
N ALA A 84 -63.72 113.66 32.69
CA ALA A 84 -64.83 114.53 33.07
C ALA A 84 -65.03 114.57 34.61
N PRO A 85 -65.47 115.72 35.18
CA PRO A 85 -65.65 115.88 36.61
C PRO A 85 -66.81 115.00 37.08
N ARG A 86 -66.53 114.20 38.11
CA ARG A 86 -67.53 113.39 38.81
C ARG A 86 -68.41 114.34 39.64
N PRO A 87 -69.75 114.19 39.65
CA PRO A 87 -70.57 114.88 40.62
C PRO A 87 -70.33 114.25 42.00
N ASP A 88 -70.20 115.11 43.00
CA ASP A 88 -69.97 114.79 44.40
C ASP A 88 -71.03 113.82 44.94
N MET A 89 -70.58 112.63 45.33
CA MET A 89 -71.34 111.73 46.20
C MET A 89 -71.22 112.25 47.64
N ASN A 90 -71.99 113.29 47.95
CA ASN A 90 -72.33 113.68 49.32
C ASN A 90 -73.82 113.43 49.54
N LEU A 91 -74.18 112.15 49.73
CA LEU A 91 -75.55 111.72 50.02
C LEU A 91 -75.58 110.85 51.28
N ALA A 92 -75.02 111.37 52.37
CA ALA A 92 -75.11 110.77 53.70
C ALA A 92 -74.90 111.81 54.82
N ALA A 93 -75.54 112.98 54.75
CA ALA A 93 -75.55 113.95 55.86
C ALA A 93 -76.65 115.02 55.78
N GLN A 94 -77.76 114.79 55.05
CA GLN A 94 -78.92 115.69 55.11
C GLN A 94 -80.10 114.94 55.71
N SER A 95 -80.06 114.88 57.04
CA SER A 95 -81.26 114.76 57.87
C SER A 95 -82.26 115.80 57.41
N THR A 96 -83.35 115.29 56.86
CA THR A 96 -84.61 115.97 56.55
C THR A 96 -85.03 116.94 57.65
N THR A 97 -84.76 118.23 57.48
CA THR A 97 -85.65 119.28 58.01
C THR A 97 -86.75 119.45 56.98
N MET A 98 -87.81 118.65 57.12
CA MET A 98 -89.06 118.81 56.39
C MET A 98 -89.69 120.14 56.82
N ASP A 99 -89.27 121.22 56.18
CA ASP A 99 -89.97 122.50 56.21
C ASP A 99 -91.27 122.30 55.42
N ARG A 100 -92.32 121.88 56.13
CA ARG A 100 -93.69 121.79 55.62
C ARG A 100 -94.18 123.21 55.31
N ARG A 101 -93.75 123.77 54.18
CA ARG A 101 -94.44 124.87 53.53
C ARG A 101 -95.79 124.33 53.07
N LYS A 102 -96.84 124.59 53.88
CA LYS A 102 -98.23 124.41 53.49
C LYS A 102 -98.57 125.46 52.42
N GLU A 103 -98.17 125.20 51.19
CA GLU A 103 -98.82 125.83 50.04
C GLU A 103 -100.20 125.17 49.92
N VAL A 104 -101.26 125.97 50.09
CA VAL A 104 -102.64 125.53 49.93
C VAL A 104 -102.87 125.23 48.44
N GLN A 105 -102.68 123.97 48.07
CA GLN A 105 -102.96 123.50 46.70
C GLN A 105 -104.45 123.41 46.46
N THR A 106 -104.88 123.82 45.27
CA THR A 106 -106.26 123.64 44.80
C THR A 106 -106.53 122.15 44.60
N MET A 107 -107.70 121.63 44.97
CA MET A 107 -108.04 120.19 44.91
C MET A 107 -107.71 119.54 43.56
N ALA A 108 -107.83 120.30 42.45
CA ALA A 108 -107.46 119.85 41.10
C ALA A 108 -105.96 119.57 40.91
N GLU A 109 -105.08 120.38 41.50
CA GLU A 109 -103.62 120.19 41.42
C GLU A 109 -103.16 118.98 42.24
N TYR A 110 -103.80 118.74 43.38
CA TYR A 110 -103.56 117.53 44.17
C TYR A 110 -103.94 116.26 43.38
N ILE A 111 -105.10 116.28 42.71
CA ILE A 111 -105.54 115.18 41.86
C ILE A 111 -104.61 115.02 40.64
N ALA A 112 -104.16 116.11 40.02
CA ALA A 112 -103.20 116.07 38.91
C ALA A 112 -101.84 115.48 39.34
N LYS A 113 -101.25 115.95 40.45
CA LYS A 113 -100.02 115.37 41.01
C LYS A 113 -100.21 113.89 41.39
N LYS A 114 -101.35 113.51 41.95
CA LYS A 114 -101.66 112.09 42.24
C LYS A 114 -101.76 111.23 40.98
N ARG A 115 -102.35 111.74 39.90
CA ARG A 115 -102.39 111.08 38.59
C ARG A 115 -101.01 110.98 37.94
N GLU A 116 -100.21 112.04 38.02
CA GLU A 116 -98.83 112.04 37.54
C GLU A 116 -97.97 111.03 38.31
N ILE A 117 -98.07 111.01 39.65
CA ILE A 117 -97.42 110.00 40.50
C ILE A 117 -97.88 108.59 40.11
N PHE A 118 -99.18 108.38 39.83
CA PHE A 118 -99.69 107.07 39.43
C PHE A 118 -99.21 106.65 38.03
N LEU A 119 -99.15 107.56 37.07
CA LEU A 119 -98.61 107.29 35.73
C LEU A 119 -97.11 106.99 35.78
N LEU A 120 -96.35 107.74 36.58
CA LEU A 120 -94.94 107.46 36.84
C LEU A 120 -94.76 106.11 37.52
N GLN A 121 -95.62 105.76 38.49
CA GLN A 121 -95.62 104.47 39.14
C GLN A 121 -95.92 103.33 38.15
N MET A 122 -96.96 103.47 37.32
CA MET A 122 -97.31 102.49 36.29
C MET A 122 -96.20 102.33 35.23
N SER A 123 -95.56 103.44 34.83
CA SER A 123 -94.38 103.47 33.95
C SER A 123 -93.21 102.73 34.58
N LEU A 124 -92.88 103.03 35.84
CA LEU A 124 -91.83 102.36 36.59
C LEU A 124 -92.11 100.86 36.75
N ASP A 125 -93.35 100.48 37.05
CA ASP A 125 -93.72 99.07 37.20
C ASP A 125 -93.67 98.33 35.85
N THR A 126 -94.06 98.97 34.75
CA THR A 126 -93.90 98.43 33.39
C THR A 126 -92.42 98.26 33.03
N LYS A 127 -91.58 99.25 33.33
CA LYS A 127 -90.12 99.15 33.11
C LYS A 127 -89.47 98.11 34.00
N ARG A 128 -89.87 98.00 35.27
CA ARG A 128 -89.42 96.96 36.20
C ARG A 128 -89.83 95.57 35.72
N ALA A 129 -91.03 95.40 35.19
CA ALA A 129 -91.48 94.12 34.62
C ALA A 129 -90.69 93.75 33.36
N GLU A 130 -90.43 94.71 32.47
CA GLU A 130 -89.60 94.47 31.27
C GLU A 130 -88.14 94.19 31.62
N ILE A 131 -87.56 94.91 32.59
CA ILE A 131 -86.22 94.63 33.13
C ILE A 131 -86.16 93.20 33.68
N LYS A 132 -87.12 92.79 34.52
CA LYS A 132 -87.18 91.41 35.05
C LYS A 132 -87.26 90.37 33.94
N LYS A 133 -88.02 90.63 32.86
CA LYS A 133 -88.13 89.72 31.71
C LYS A 133 -86.81 89.61 30.94
N LEU A 134 -86.10 90.73 30.74
CA LEU A 134 -84.79 90.75 30.11
C LEU A 134 -83.72 90.08 30.99
N GLU A 135 -83.76 90.32 32.30
CA GLU A 135 -82.90 89.65 33.29
C GLU A 135 -83.10 88.14 33.28
N GLU A 136 -84.34 87.66 33.23
CA GLU A 136 -84.62 86.23 33.18
C GLU A 136 -84.15 85.60 31.85
N ARG A 137 -84.36 86.28 30.71
CA ARG A 137 -83.82 85.83 29.42
C ARG A 137 -82.28 85.85 29.39
N ALA A 138 -81.66 86.85 30.03
CA ALA A 138 -80.20 86.93 30.16
C ALA A 138 -79.69 85.79 31.05
N ARG A 139 -80.33 85.52 32.19
CA ARG A 139 -79.99 84.42 33.10
C ARG A 139 -80.11 83.06 32.39
N GLN A 140 -81.17 82.82 31.61
CA GLN A 140 -81.32 81.58 30.87
C GLN A 140 -80.21 81.39 29.82
N ARG A 141 -79.83 82.45 29.11
CA ARG A 141 -78.68 82.41 28.18
C ARG A 141 -77.36 82.20 28.90
N GLU A 142 -77.16 82.83 30.06
CA GLU A 142 -75.97 82.66 30.87
C GLU A 142 -75.86 81.21 31.38
N ILE A 143 -76.96 80.62 31.85
CA ILE A 143 -77.00 79.20 32.26
C ILE A 143 -76.73 78.28 31.07
N ALA A 144 -77.32 78.55 29.90
CA ALA A 144 -77.07 77.77 28.70
C ALA A 144 -75.60 77.85 28.24
N LEU A 145 -75.02 79.06 28.27
CA LEU A 145 -73.62 79.29 27.92
C LEU A 145 -72.67 78.61 28.89
N LYS A 146 -72.92 78.73 30.20
CA LYS A 146 -72.16 78.02 31.24
C LYS A 146 -72.22 76.50 31.08
N LYS A 147 -73.38 75.95 30.72
CA LYS A 147 -73.50 74.51 30.43
C LYS A 147 -72.70 74.12 29.19
N SER A 148 -72.74 74.90 28.11
CA SER A 148 -71.93 74.61 26.93
C SER A 148 -70.43 74.76 27.20
N GLU A 149 -70.03 75.74 28.01
CA GLU A 149 -68.64 75.93 28.45
C GLU A 149 -68.17 74.73 29.27
N GLN A 150 -68.96 74.27 30.25
CA GLN A 150 -68.67 73.06 31.02
C GLN A 150 -68.55 71.81 30.15
N MET A 151 -69.45 71.62 29.17
CA MET A 151 -69.37 70.48 28.25
C MET A 151 -68.09 70.52 27.41
N LEU A 152 -67.68 71.70 26.94
CA LEU A 152 -66.43 71.88 26.19
C LEU A 152 -65.19 71.67 27.07
N GLU A 153 -65.22 72.13 28.32
CA GLU A 153 -64.15 71.87 29.30
C GLU A 153 -64.02 70.37 29.59
N GLU A 154 -65.15 69.67 29.78
CA GLU A 154 -65.14 68.22 29.95
C GLU A 154 -64.62 67.49 28.72
N ASP A 155 -65.00 67.91 27.51
CA ASP A 155 -64.48 67.34 26.26
C ASP A 155 -62.98 67.60 26.10
N ALA A 156 -62.49 68.78 26.47
CA ALA A 156 -61.06 69.09 26.48
C ALA A 156 -60.30 68.17 27.45
N ILE A 157 -60.83 67.97 28.67
CA ILE A 157 -60.25 67.04 29.65
C ILE A 157 -60.26 65.60 29.12
N ARG A 158 -61.36 65.16 28.49
CA ARG A 158 -61.45 63.83 27.86
C ARG A 158 -60.43 63.67 26.73
N PHE A 159 -60.24 64.69 25.90
CA PHE A 159 -59.29 64.66 24.80
C PHE A 159 -57.84 64.62 25.31
N ASP A 160 -57.51 65.43 26.32
CA ASP A 160 -56.19 65.39 26.95
C ASP A 160 -55.91 64.03 27.61
N ALA A 161 -56.92 63.42 28.24
CA ALA A 161 -56.79 62.06 28.78
C ALA A 161 -56.58 61.03 27.67
N PHE A 162 -57.30 61.15 26.56
CA PHE A 162 -57.13 60.27 25.39
C PHE A 162 -55.74 60.40 24.77
N LEU A 163 -55.20 61.62 24.63
CA LEU A 163 -53.84 61.82 24.13
C LEU A 163 -52.80 61.20 25.05
N LYS A 164 -52.95 61.37 26.38
CA LYS A 164 -52.06 60.73 27.35
C LYS A 164 -52.12 59.20 27.29
N GLU A 165 -53.31 58.62 27.19
CA GLU A 165 -53.47 57.18 27.06
C GLU A 165 -52.91 56.66 25.73
N ASN A 166 -53.04 57.42 24.64
CA ASN A 166 -52.46 57.07 23.35
C ASN A 166 -50.94 57.13 23.40
N ASP A 167 -50.36 58.20 23.93
CA ASP A 167 -48.92 58.37 24.10
C ASP A 167 -48.35 57.26 25.01
N GLU A 168 -49.06 56.91 26.09
CA GLU A 168 -48.68 55.79 26.96
C GLU A 168 -48.68 54.47 26.20
N LYS A 169 -49.73 54.16 25.43
CA LYS A 169 -49.80 52.96 24.58
C LYS A 169 -48.70 52.93 23.53
N VAL A 170 -48.37 54.06 22.92
CA VAL A 170 -47.26 54.17 21.95
C VAL A 170 -45.93 53.91 22.64
N GLN A 171 -45.70 54.48 23.82
CA GLN A 171 -44.48 54.23 24.60
C GLN A 171 -44.38 52.77 25.06
N GLU A 172 -45.48 52.15 25.48
CA GLU A 172 -45.54 50.74 25.82
C GLU A 172 -45.20 49.87 24.61
N ALA A 173 -45.78 50.16 23.44
CA ALA A 173 -45.49 49.44 22.20
C ALA A 173 -44.01 49.57 21.79
N ILE A 174 -43.42 50.75 21.92
CA ILE A 174 -41.99 50.98 21.66
C ILE A 174 -41.14 50.16 22.64
N LYS A 175 -41.44 50.22 23.95
CA LYS A 175 -40.71 49.43 24.96
C LYS A 175 -40.82 47.93 24.69
N HIS A 176 -42.00 47.43 24.33
CA HIS A 176 -42.18 46.03 23.97
C HIS A 176 -41.35 45.66 22.74
N ALA A 177 -41.37 46.47 21.68
CA ALA A 177 -40.57 46.25 20.48
C ALA A 177 -39.05 46.28 20.78
N GLU A 178 -38.59 47.21 21.62
CA GLU A 178 -37.19 47.29 22.06
C GLU A 178 -36.76 46.08 22.89
N MET A 179 -37.61 45.62 23.82
CA MET A 179 -37.35 44.41 24.60
C MET A 179 -37.25 43.17 23.72
N GLU A 180 -38.17 43.00 22.75
CA GLU A 180 -38.12 41.90 21.79
C GLU A 180 -36.89 41.98 20.87
N ALA A 181 -36.55 43.17 20.39
CA ALA A 181 -35.35 43.39 19.59
C ALA A 181 -34.07 43.05 20.37
N LYS A 182 -34.02 43.43 21.65
CA LYS A 182 -32.92 43.08 22.55
C LYS A 182 -32.84 41.58 22.78
N ALA A 183 -33.97 40.92 23.07
CA ALA A 183 -34.02 39.47 23.25
C ALA A 183 -33.56 38.73 21.98
N LYS A 184 -33.96 39.20 20.79
CA LYS A 184 -33.47 38.68 19.52
C LYS A 184 -31.96 38.86 19.38
N GLN A 185 -31.44 40.04 19.69
CA GLN A 185 -30.00 40.32 19.62
C GLN A 185 -29.19 39.41 20.55
N ASP A 186 -29.64 39.20 21.79
CA ASP A 186 -29.01 38.30 22.75
C ASP A 186 -28.99 36.85 22.24
N LYS A 187 -30.09 36.38 21.63
CA LYS A 187 -30.14 35.06 20.99
C LYS A 187 -29.19 34.96 19.80
N VAL A 188 -29.06 36.00 18.98
CA VAL A 188 -28.10 36.02 17.87
C VAL A 188 -26.66 35.95 18.37
N LEU A 189 -26.34 36.64 19.47
CA LEU A 189 -25.01 36.55 20.10
C LEU A 189 -24.74 35.14 20.65
N GLU A 190 -25.73 34.51 21.28
CA GLU A 190 -25.58 33.13 21.77
C GLU A 190 -25.42 32.13 20.61
N ILE A 191 -26.16 32.28 19.51
CA ILE A 191 -25.97 31.47 18.30
C ILE A 191 -24.54 31.63 17.78
N LYS A 192 -24.01 32.86 17.72
CA LYS A 192 -22.62 33.09 17.30
C LYS A 192 -21.63 32.38 18.25
N ARG A 193 -21.83 32.50 19.56
CA ARG A 193 -20.99 31.83 20.58
C ARG A 193 -21.00 30.31 20.41
N LEU A 194 -22.19 29.72 20.27
CA LEU A 194 -22.37 28.29 20.05
C LEU A 194 -21.73 27.84 18.73
N ASN A 195 -21.89 28.61 17.65
CA ASN A 195 -21.24 28.30 16.37
C ASN A 195 -19.71 28.31 16.47
N THR A 196 -19.12 29.27 17.19
CA THR A 196 -17.67 29.28 17.48
C THR A 196 -17.26 28.06 18.29
N SER A 197 -18.03 27.67 19.31
CA SER A 197 -17.76 26.47 20.11
C SER A 197 -17.87 25.19 19.29
N ILE A 198 -18.86 25.08 18.39
CA ILE A 198 -19.02 23.94 17.48
C ILE A 198 -17.82 23.87 16.54
N ALA A 199 -17.37 24.98 15.98
CA ALA A 199 -16.19 25.01 15.12
C ALA A 199 -14.92 24.58 15.85
N ALA A 200 -14.73 25.03 17.10
CA ALA A 200 -13.62 24.61 17.95
C ALA A 200 -13.66 23.11 18.24
N LEU A 201 -14.81 22.59 18.68
CA LEU A 201 -14.99 21.16 18.96
C LEU A 201 -14.80 20.30 17.71
N ARG A 202 -15.25 20.75 16.53
CA ARG A 202 -14.98 20.06 15.26
C ARG A 202 -13.51 20.01 14.91
N SER A 203 -12.78 21.11 15.14
CA SER A 203 -11.32 21.14 14.94
C SER A 203 -10.61 20.20 15.91
N GLU A 204 -11.02 20.18 17.18
CA GLU A 204 -10.50 19.24 18.18
C GLU A 204 -10.82 17.79 17.83
N MET A 205 -12.06 17.50 17.39
CA MET A 205 -12.48 16.17 16.95
C MET A 205 -11.63 15.70 15.77
N ASN A 206 -11.45 16.54 14.75
CA ASN A 206 -10.58 16.21 13.60
C ASN A 206 -9.13 15.96 14.05
N LYS A 207 -8.60 16.76 14.97
CA LYS A 207 -7.27 16.53 15.53
C LYS A 207 -7.17 15.19 16.25
N TYR A 208 -8.18 14.82 17.03
CA TYR A 208 -8.24 13.52 17.69
C TYR A 208 -8.42 12.38 16.70
N ASP A 209 -9.19 12.56 15.62
CA ASP A 209 -9.34 11.57 14.56
C ASP A 209 -8.02 11.33 13.82
N GLU A 210 -7.26 12.39 13.49
CA GLU A 210 -5.92 12.27 12.92
C GLU A 210 -4.96 11.53 13.87
N GLN A 211 -4.98 11.88 15.16
CA GLN A 211 -4.20 11.19 16.18
C GLN A 211 -4.60 9.71 16.32
N LEU A 212 -5.90 9.40 16.24
CA LEU A 212 -6.40 8.04 16.28
C LEU A 212 -5.98 7.25 15.05
N ASP A 213 -6.00 7.85 13.87
CA ASP A 213 -5.54 7.21 12.64
C ASP A 213 -4.04 6.94 12.68
N ASP A 214 -3.24 7.84 13.24
CA ASP A 214 -1.81 7.60 13.47
C ASP A 214 -1.58 6.50 14.52
N CYS A 215 -2.32 6.51 15.63
CA CYS A 215 -2.30 5.42 16.61
C CYS A 215 -2.73 4.07 16.01
N ARG A 216 -3.70 4.05 15.09
CA ARG A 216 -4.12 2.84 14.36
C ARG A 216 -3.01 2.33 13.46
N LYS A 217 -2.37 3.20 12.67
CA LYS A 217 -1.21 2.82 11.85
C LYS A 217 -0.08 2.28 12.72
N TYR A 218 0.18 2.89 13.87
CA TYR A 218 1.16 2.38 14.83
C TYR A 218 0.74 1.04 15.41
N LYS A 219 -0.55 0.83 15.74
CA LYS A 219 -1.06 -0.48 16.18
C LYS A 219 -0.88 -1.55 15.11
N GLU A 220 -1.29 -1.29 13.87
CA GLU A 220 -1.11 -2.21 12.74
C GLU A 220 0.36 -2.56 12.51
N PHE A 221 1.24 -1.57 12.61
CA PHE A 221 2.67 -1.80 12.52
C PHE A 221 3.20 -2.65 13.68
N LEU A 222 2.85 -2.33 14.92
CA LEU A 222 3.25 -3.10 16.10
C LEU A 222 2.71 -4.53 16.02
N ASP A 223 1.49 -4.74 15.53
CA ASP A 223 0.90 -6.06 15.32
C ASP A 223 1.67 -6.85 14.25
N SER A 224 2.18 -6.18 13.21
CA SER A 224 2.99 -6.84 12.17
C SER A 224 4.37 -7.30 12.65
N VAL A 225 4.95 -6.57 13.60
CA VAL A 225 6.28 -6.86 14.18
C VAL A 225 6.17 -7.79 15.40
N THR A 226 5.01 -7.82 16.06
CA THR A 226 4.78 -8.69 17.22
C THR A 226 4.74 -10.16 16.78
N PRO A 227 5.51 -11.05 17.43
CA PRO A 227 5.48 -12.47 17.13
C PRO A 227 4.08 -13.09 17.24
N ARG A 228 3.71 -13.94 16.28
CA ARG A 228 2.40 -14.64 16.28
C ARG A 228 2.18 -15.51 17.52
N GLU A 229 3.25 -16.08 18.07
CA GLU A 229 3.22 -16.87 19.31
C GLU A 229 2.65 -16.07 20.48
N TRP A 230 2.90 -14.75 20.53
CA TRP A 230 2.37 -13.91 21.57
C TRP A 230 0.85 -13.71 21.44
N PHE A 231 0.35 -13.50 20.22
CA PHE A 231 -1.10 -13.43 19.96
C PHE A 231 -1.79 -14.74 20.31
N GLU A 232 -1.19 -15.88 19.98
CA GLU A 232 -1.72 -17.20 20.32
C GLU A 232 -1.78 -17.41 21.83
N GLN A 233 -0.72 -17.04 22.57
CA GLN A 233 -0.72 -17.10 24.03
C GLN A 233 -1.80 -16.23 24.65
N GLN A 234 -1.98 -15.01 24.14
CA GLN A 234 -2.99 -14.09 24.64
C GLN A 234 -4.42 -14.58 24.34
N GLN A 235 -4.62 -15.14 23.15
CA GLN A 235 -5.89 -15.76 22.77
C GLN A 235 -6.17 -17.01 23.63
N GLN A 236 -5.17 -17.83 23.93
CA GLN A 236 -5.30 -18.96 24.83
C GLN A 236 -5.65 -18.53 26.26
N LYS A 237 -5.00 -17.48 26.79
CA LYS A 237 -5.31 -16.93 28.12
C LYS A 237 -6.76 -16.43 28.19
N LEU A 238 -7.24 -15.78 27.13
CA LEU A 238 -8.64 -15.35 27.02
C LEU A 238 -9.60 -16.55 26.96
N GLN A 239 -9.29 -17.55 26.14
CA GLN A 239 -10.07 -18.79 26.04
C GLN A 239 -10.13 -19.50 27.39
N GLN A 240 -9.01 -19.63 28.10
CA GLN A 240 -8.96 -20.21 29.44
C GLN A 240 -9.84 -19.46 30.44
N ARG A 241 -9.84 -18.12 30.40
CA ARG A 241 -10.71 -17.29 31.26
C ARG A 241 -12.19 -17.49 30.91
N LYS A 242 -12.53 -17.59 29.62
CA LYS A 242 -13.89 -17.90 29.15
C LYS A 242 -14.33 -19.30 29.60
N ASP A 243 -13.48 -20.29 29.41
CA ASP A 243 -13.71 -21.67 29.82
C ASP A 243 -13.85 -21.79 31.34
N GLN A 244 -13.05 -21.05 32.11
CA GLN A 244 -13.16 -21.02 33.56
C GLN A 244 -14.50 -20.43 34.00
N MET A 245 -14.92 -19.29 33.44
CA MET A 245 -16.23 -18.71 33.75
C MET A 245 -17.38 -19.64 33.35
N LEU A 246 -17.24 -20.34 32.23
CA LEU A 246 -18.24 -21.32 31.80
C LEU A 246 -18.29 -22.52 32.75
N ARG A 247 -17.14 -23.04 33.20
CA ARG A 247 -17.06 -24.13 34.18
C ARG A 247 -17.63 -23.72 35.54
N GLU A 248 -17.34 -22.51 36.00
CA GLU A 248 -17.88 -21.98 37.25
C GLU A 248 -19.41 -21.87 37.18
N TRP A 249 -19.95 -21.39 36.05
CA TRP A 249 -21.40 -21.35 35.85
C TRP A 249 -22.02 -22.75 35.73
N GLN A 250 -21.41 -23.65 34.96
CA GLN A 250 -21.85 -25.05 34.87
C GLN A 250 -21.85 -25.71 36.25
N ALA A 251 -20.80 -25.52 37.05
CA ALA A 251 -20.71 -26.03 38.41
C ALA A 251 -21.77 -25.42 39.33
N GLN A 252 -22.08 -24.13 39.21
CA GLN A 252 -23.16 -23.50 39.98
C GLN A 252 -24.53 -24.07 39.60
N CYS A 253 -24.80 -24.24 38.31
CA CYS A 253 -26.03 -24.88 37.81
C CYS A 253 -26.15 -26.34 38.28
N GLU A 254 -25.07 -27.11 38.20
CA GLU A 254 -25.03 -28.50 38.66
C GLU A 254 -25.17 -28.61 40.19
N ALA A 255 -24.53 -27.75 40.97
CA ALA A 255 -24.68 -27.69 42.42
C ALA A 255 -26.12 -27.37 42.82
N LEU A 256 -26.79 -26.46 42.11
CA LEU A 256 -28.19 -26.13 42.34
C LEU A 256 -29.11 -27.32 42.01
N LYS A 257 -28.86 -28.02 40.90
CA LYS A 257 -29.56 -29.27 40.55
C LYS A 257 -29.36 -30.36 41.61
N GLN A 258 -28.12 -30.59 42.04
CA GLN A 258 -27.80 -31.56 43.11
C GLN A 258 -28.48 -31.19 44.44
N ARG A 259 -28.56 -29.90 44.78
CA ARG A 259 -29.26 -29.43 45.98
C ARG A 259 -30.76 -29.72 45.91
N VAL A 260 -31.38 -29.50 44.76
CA VAL A 260 -32.79 -29.82 44.51
C VAL A 260 -33.03 -31.34 44.56
N GLU A 261 -32.18 -32.14 43.93
CA GLU A 261 -32.25 -33.61 43.96
C GLU A 261 -32.04 -34.18 45.37
N ALA A 262 -31.07 -33.66 46.13
CA ALA A 262 -30.83 -34.05 47.53
C ALA A 262 -32.01 -33.68 48.43
N ALA A 263 -32.60 -32.49 48.26
CA ALA A 263 -33.80 -32.10 48.99
C ALA A 263 -35.01 -33.00 48.63
N MET A 264 -35.12 -33.41 47.37
CA MET A 264 -36.15 -34.35 46.90
C MET A 264 -35.95 -35.75 47.49
N ALA A 265 -34.71 -36.25 47.52
CA ALA A 265 -34.35 -37.53 48.12
C ALA A 265 -34.59 -37.52 49.64
N ALA A 266 -34.22 -36.43 50.34
CA ALA A 266 -34.47 -36.27 51.77
C ALA A 266 -35.97 -36.25 52.10
N LYS A 267 -36.78 -35.60 51.27
CA LYS A 267 -38.24 -35.65 51.37
C LYS A 267 -38.76 -37.08 51.20
N ALA A 268 -38.30 -37.79 50.16
CA ALA A 268 -38.71 -39.18 49.91
C ALA A 268 -38.32 -40.11 51.07
N GLN A 269 -37.14 -39.93 51.67
CA GLN A 269 -36.72 -40.67 52.86
C GLN A 269 -37.60 -40.36 54.07
N ALA A 270 -37.91 -39.09 54.34
CA ALA A 270 -38.79 -38.70 55.44
C ALA A 270 -40.23 -39.26 55.28
N GLU A 271 -40.73 -39.36 54.04
CA GLU A 271 -42.01 -40.02 53.74
C GLU A 271 -41.97 -41.54 54.00
N VAL A 272 -40.87 -42.21 53.65
CA VAL A 272 -40.67 -43.64 53.97
C VAL A 272 -40.53 -43.89 55.47
N ASP A 273 -39.82 -43.02 56.19
CA ASP A 273 -39.67 -43.08 57.65
C ASP A 273 -41.02 -42.88 58.37
N TYR A 274 -41.88 -42.00 57.85
CA TYR A 274 -43.25 -41.86 58.34
C TYR A 274 -44.09 -43.13 58.07
N ALA A 275 -43.97 -43.71 56.88
CA ALA A 275 -44.70 -44.93 56.51
C ALA A 275 -44.26 -46.18 57.31
N THR A 276 -43.02 -46.21 57.79
CA THR A 276 -42.44 -47.33 58.55
C THR A 276 -42.51 -47.15 60.08
N ALA A 277 -43.00 -46.00 60.56
CA ALA A 277 -43.12 -45.69 61.98
C ALA A 277 -44.14 -46.60 62.69
N LYS A 278 -43.71 -47.26 63.78
CA LYS A 278 -44.57 -48.18 64.57
C LYS A 278 -45.13 -47.55 65.85
N THR A 279 -44.61 -46.39 66.26
CA THR A 279 -44.99 -45.70 67.51
C THR A 279 -45.50 -44.29 67.22
N GLN A 280 -46.49 -43.81 67.98
CA GLN A 280 -47.09 -42.48 67.79
C GLN A 280 -46.08 -41.33 67.89
N GLN A 281 -45.10 -41.42 68.80
CA GLN A 281 -44.02 -40.43 68.91
C GLN A 281 -43.06 -40.44 67.71
N GLN A 282 -42.87 -41.60 67.06
CA GLN A 282 -42.03 -41.72 65.85
C GLN A 282 -42.73 -41.10 64.64
N ALA A 283 -44.05 -41.30 64.53
CA ALA A 283 -44.86 -40.68 63.48
C ALA A 283 -44.88 -39.14 63.60
N GLU A 284 -45.02 -38.59 64.81
CA GLU A 284 -45.03 -37.12 65.00
C GLU A 284 -43.66 -36.48 64.65
N ARG A 285 -42.55 -37.17 64.98
CA ARG A 285 -41.20 -36.72 64.59
C ARG A 285 -40.98 -36.78 63.08
N ALA A 286 -41.44 -37.85 62.43
CA ALA A 286 -41.35 -37.99 60.98
C ALA A 286 -42.24 -36.96 60.25
N GLU A 287 -43.40 -36.60 60.78
CA GLU A 287 -44.26 -35.56 60.20
C GLU A 287 -43.63 -34.16 60.27
N ARG A 288 -42.93 -33.84 61.37
CA ARG A 288 -42.14 -32.59 61.47
C ARG A 288 -40.97 -32.59 60.46
N ALA A 289 -40.30 -33.72 60.31
CA ALA A 289 -39.23 -33.88 59.31
C ALA A 289 -39.75 -33.77 57.87
N ILE A 290 -40.95 -34.27 57.57
CA ILE A 290 -41.60 -34.07 56.25
C ILE A 290 -41.89 -32.59 56.01
N LYS A 291 -42.41 -31.86 57.00
CA LYS A 291 -42.68 -30.41 56.85
C LYS A 291 -41.39 -29.62 56.63
N GLU A 292 -40.32 -29.96 57.34
CA GLU A 292 -39.00 -29.33 57.19
C GLU A 292 -38.35 -29.66 55.83
N THR A 293 -38.39 -30.91 55.39
CA THR A 293 -37.87 -31.31 54.07
C THR A 293 -38.68 -30.72 52.91
N ILE A 294 -40.00 -30.60 53.03
CA ILE A 294 -40.85 -29.90 52.05
C ILE A 294 -40.50 -28.41 52.00
N GLN A 295 -40.26 -27.77 53.14
CA GLN A 295 -39.85 -26.37 53.18
C GLN A 295 -38.47 -26.17 52.54
N ASN A 296 -37.49 -27.04 52.86
CA ASN A 296 -36.16 -27.02 52.24
C ASN A 296 -36.21 -27.27 50.73
N LEU A 297 -37.06 -28.18 50.25
CA LEU A 297 -37.28 -28.40 48.82
C LEU A 297 -37.89 -27.16 48.15
N LYS A 298 -38.88 -26.52 48.80
CA LYS A 298 -39.50 -25.29 48.29
C LYS A 298 -38.50 -24.14 48.22
N GLU A 299 -37.59 -24.05 49.18
CA GLU A 299 -36.50 -23.05 49.18
C GLU A 299 -35.45 -23.34 48.10
N ALA A 300 -35.08 -24.61 47.88
CA ALA A 300 -34.15 -25.02 46.83
C ALA A 300 -34.70 -24.78 45.41
N VAL A 301 -35.99 -25.04 45.17
CA VAL A 301 -36.63 -24.84 43.85
C VAL A 301 -36.95 -23.36 43.58
N LYS A 302 -37.10 -22.54 44.62
CA LYS A 302 -37.34 -21.10 44.48
C LYS A 302 -36.10 -20.33 44.00
N GLU A 303 -34.92 -20.89 44.22
CA GLU A 303 -33.65 -20.32 43.75
C GLU A 303 -33.58 -20.45 42.22
N LYS A 304 -33.56 -19.31 41.52
CA LYS A 304 -33.50 -19.29 40.06
C LYS A 304 -32.12 -19.71 39.58
N GLU A 305 -32.07 -20.48 38.49
CA GLU A 305 -30.81 -20.81 37.82
C GLU A 305 -30.02 -19.52 37.51
N PRO A 306 -28.70 -19.50 37.77
CA PRO A 306 -27.89 -18.33 37.49
C PRO A 306 -27.90 -18.06 35.97
N PRO A 307 -28.05 -16.78 35.56
CA PRO A 307 -28.04 -16.43 34.15
C PRO A 307 -26.70 -16.84 33.49
N PRO A 308 -26.71 -17.23 32.21
CA PRO A 308 -25.50 -17.62 31.50
C PRO A 308 -24.45 -16.51 31.57
N PRO A 309 -23.15 -16.83 31.75
CA PRO A 309 -22.10 -15.85 31.77
C PRO A 309 -22.10 -15.10 30.46
N ASN A 310 -21.91 -13.78 30.52
CA ASN A 310 -21.68 -13.02 29.30
C ASN A 310 -20.30 -13.40 28.74
N LEU A 311 -20.23 -14.19 27.67
CA LEU A 311 -18.95 -14.55 27.02
C LEU A 311 -18.44 -13.45 26.07
N ASN A 312 -19.27 -12.44 25.80
CA ASN A 312 -18.93 -11.24 25.04
C ASN A 312 -18.53 -10.12 26.00
N PHE A 313 -17.57 -10.39 26.89
CA PHE A 313 -16.73 -9.31 27.36
C PHE A 313 -15.84 -8.94 26.18
N ASP A 314 -16.19 -7.85 25.48
CA ASP A 314 -15.17 -7.10 24.77
C ASP A 314 -14.10 -6.81 25.83
N LEU A 315 -12.92 -7.41 25.67
CA LEU A 315 -11.75 -6.98 26.41
C LEU A 315 -11.70 -5.46 26.22
N ASN A 316 -11.70 -4.69 27.30
CA ASN A 316 -11.45 -3.27 27.13
C ASN A 316 -10.13 -3.15 26.36
N PRO A 317 -10.01 -2.23 25.39
CA PRO A 317 -8.76 -2.00 24.70
C PRO A 317 -7.58 -1.77 25.66
N ASP A 318 -7.87 -1.31 26.88
CA ASP A 318 -6.93 -1.11 27.98
C ASP A 318 -6.47 -2.42 28.69
N ASP A 319 -7.21 -3.52 28.55
CA ASP A 319 -6.87 -4.84 29.10
C ASP A 319 -6.03 -5.69 28.12
N GLU A 320 -5.88 -5.26 26.87
CA GLU A 320 -4.93 -5.83 25.91
C GLU A 320 -3.51 -5.41 26.29
N GLU A 321 -2.85 -6.21 27.15
CA GLU A 321 -1.42 -6.03 27.43
C GLU A 321 -0.65 -5.91 26.10
N ILE A 322 0.06 -4.80 25.85
CA ILE A 322 0.86 -4.64 24.63
C ILE A 322 2.19 -5.40 24.78
N PHE A 323 2.65 -6.07 23.72
CA PHE A 323 3.92 -6.81 23.73
C PHE A 323 5.13 -5.91 24.03
N PHE A 324 5.21 -4.77 23.34
CA PHE A 324 6.28 -3.79 23.52
C PHE A 324 5.98 -2.86 24.70
N ARG A 325 6.74 -3.03 25.80
CA ARG A 325 6.60 -2.21 27.02
C ARG A 325 7.60 -1.06 27.10
N ASP A 326 8.72 -1.19 26.40
CA ASP A 326 9.78 -0.20 26.34
C ASP A 326 10.10 0.10 24.86
N PRO A 327 10.13 1.39 24.43
CA PRO A 327 10.55 1.77 23.09
C PRO A 327 11.89 1.17 22.62
N GLN A 328 12.82 0.88 23.54
CA GLN A 328 14.09 0.25 23.20
C GLN A 328 13.94 -1.14 22.56
N GLN A 329 12.87 -1.88 22.91
CA GLN A 329 12.61 -3.22 22.36
C GLN A 329 12.34 -3.15 20.86
N LEU A 330 11.58 -2.15 20.41
CA LEU A 330 11.31 -1.97 18.99
C LEU A 330 12.58 -1.58 18.22
N LEU A 331 13.41 -0.71 18.80
CA LEU A 331 14.73 -0.37 18.22
C LEU A 331 15.64 -1.59 18.12
N LEU A 332 15.57 -2.53 19.07
CA LEU A 332 16.30 -3.79 18.99
C LEU A 332 15.81 -4.64 17.82
N VAL A 333 14.49 -4.73 17.60
CA VAL A 333 13.94 -5.45 16.45
C VAL A 333 14.38 -4.82 15.14
N TYR A 334 14.40 -3.49 15.05
CA TYR A 334 14.96 -2.80 13.88
C TYR A 334 16.43 -3.14 13.65
N LYS A 335 17.27 -3.10 14.70
CA LYS A 335 18.69 -3.50 14.58
C LYS A 335 18.83 -4.95 14.13
N GLN A 336 18.03 -5.87 14.66
CA GLN A 336 18.04 -7.28 14.23
C GLN A 336 17.61 -7.43 12.77
N LEU A 337 16.58 -6.68 12.33
CA LEU A 337 16.16 -6.67 10.92
C LEU A 337 17.23 -6.04 10.03
N GLU A 338 17.92 -4.99 10.46
CA GLU A 338 19.04 -4.37 9.76
C GLU A 338 20.21 -5.37 9.62
N GLU A 339 20.59 -6.04 10.70
CA GLU A 339 21.63 -7.07 10.72
C GLU A 339 21.25 -8.25 9.81
N SER A 340 20.00 -8.72 9.88
CA SER A 340 19.49 -9.80 9.02
C SER A 340 19.45 -9.39 7.55
N ASN A 341 19.01 -8.17 7.24
CA ASN A 341 18.99 -7.67 5.87
C ASN A 341 20.40 -7.50 5.31
N LEU A 342 21.33 -6.98 6.13
CA LEU A 342 22.73 -6.87 5.75
C LEU A 342 23.34 -8.26 5.49
N PHE A 343 23.04 -9.23 6.36
CA PHE A 343 23.45 -10.62 6.17
C PHE A 343 22.88 -11.23 4.87
N TYR A 344 21.61 -10.99 4.55
CA TYR A 344 21.02 -11.45 3.29
C TYR A 344 21.64 -10.78 2.06
N ILE A 345 21.95 -9.49 2.13
CA ILE A 345 22.65 -8.76 1.06
C ILE A 345 24.04 -9.34 0.87
N GLN A 346 24.79 -9.57 1.95
CA GLN A 346 26.12 -10.16 1.87
C GLN A 346 26.08 -11.57 1.26
N ASN A 347 25.17 -12.43 1.72
CA ASN A 347 25.01 -13.77 1.17
C ASN A 347 24.57 -13.74 -0.31
N ALA A 348 23.69 -12.81 -0.69
CA ALA A 348 23.32 -12.61 -2.09
C ALA A 348 24.54 -12.21 -2.95
N GLN A 349 25.40 -11.31 -2.45
CA GLN A 349 26.64 -10.93 -3.12
C GLN A 349 27.63 -12.10 -3.22
N GLU A 350 27.86 -12.85 -2.14
CA GLU A 350 28.75 -14.01 -2.13
C GLU A 350 28.28 -15.10 -3.11
N THR A 351 26.97 -15.37 -3.14
CA THR A 351 26.39 -16.33 -4.09
C THR A 351 26.43 -15.81 -5.54
N GLU A 352 26.27 -14.50 -5.76
CA GLU A 352 26.43 -13.87 -7.07
C GLU A 352 27.88 -13.96 -7.56
N GLU A 353 28.86 -13.68 -6.71
CA GLU A 353 30.29 -13.82 -7.01
C GLU A 353 30.64 -15.28 -7.35
N ALA A 354 30.16 -16.24 -6.57
CA ALA A 354 30.37 -17.66 -6.84
C ALA A 354 29.74 -18.09 -8.18
N LEU A 355 28.57 -17.56 -8.52
CA LEU A 355 27.94 -17.78 -9.82
C LEU A 355 28.72 -17.14 -10.97
N GLU A 356 29.27 -15.94 -10.77
CA GLU A 356 30.09 -15.27 -11.77
C GLU A 356 31.41 -16.01 -12.00
N GLU A 357 32.07 -16.50 -10.94
CA GLU A 357 33.25 -17.34 -11.04
C GLU A 357 32.95 -18.65 -11.78
N LEU A 358 31.82 -19.31 -11.47
CA LEU A 358 31.40 -20.52 -12.17
C LEU A 358 31.10 -20.24 -13.65
N ARG A 359 30.46 -19.11 -13.97
CA ARG A 359 30.22 -18.67 -15.34
C ARG A 359 31.52 -18.40 -16.09
N ALA A 360 32.51 -17.79 -15.45
CA ALA A 360 33.84 -17.57 -16.02
C ALA A 360 34.53 -18.92 -16.31
N LYS A 361 34.59 -19.83 -15.33
CA LYS A 361 35.12 -21.20 -15.50
C LYS A 361 34.41 -21.96 -16.63
N TYR A 362 33.09 -21.81 -16.74
CA TYR A 362 32.33 -22.42 -17.83
C TYR A 362 32.68 -21.81 -19.20
N ARG A 363 32.82 -20.48 -19.30
CA ARG A 363 33.25 -19.82 -20.54
C ARG A 363 34.64 -20.29 -20.95
N ASP A 364 35.59 -20.35 -20.02
CA ASP A 364 36.98 -20.77 -20.27
C ASP A 364 37.06 -22.24 -20.69
N THR A 365 36.33 -23.12 -20.01
CA THR A 365 36.28 -24.54 -20.41
C THR A 365 35.62 -24.72 -21.76
N ARG A 366 34.56 -23.97 -22.06
CA ARG A 366 33.90 -23.98 -23.37
C ARG A 366 34.82 -23.48 -24.48
N THR A 367 35.55 -22.38 -24.30
CA THR A 367 36.49 -21.87 -25.31
C THR A 367 37.64 -22.84 -25.52
N ARG A 368 38.19 -23.44 -24.46
CA ARG A 368 39.22 -24.50 -24.55
C ARG A 368 38.70 -25.71 -25.33
N MET A 369 37.53 -26.24 -24.96
CA MET A 369 36.93 -27.40 -25.65
C MET A 369 36.60 -27.08 -27.11
N GLN A 370 36.12 -25.88 -27.42
CA GLN A 370 35.89 -25.44 -28.81
C GLN A 370 37.22 -25.35 -29.57
N GLY A 371 38.29 -24.86 -28.94
CA GLY A 371 39.64 -24.87 -29.50
C GLY A 371 40.13 -26.29 -29.82
N GLU A 372 40.04 -27.20 -28.85
CA GLU A 372 40.39 -28.62 -29.03
C GLU A 372 39.54 -29.27 -30.13
N THR A 373 38.23 -29.02 -30.16
CA THR A 373 37.31 -29.53 -31.19
C THR A 373 37.67 -29.00 -32.58
N ASN A 374 38.02 -27.72 -32.69
CA ASN A 374 38.44 -27.10 -33.95
C ASN A 374 39.77 -27.68 -34.45
N VAL A 375 40.74 -27.89 -33.55
CA VAL A 375 42.02 -28.53 -33.88
C VAL A 375 41.77 -29.96 -34.37
N LEU A 376 40.97 -30.73 -33.64
CA LEU A 376 40.65 -32.11 -34.01
C LEU A 376 39.89 -32.17 -35.35
N ALA A 377 38.97 -31.24 -35.60
CA ALA A 377 38.28 -31.12 -36.89
C ALA A 377 39.25 -30.79 -38.04
N GLN A 378 40.23 -29.91 -37.81
CA GLN A 378 41.29 -29.62 -38.79
C GLN A 378 42.19 -30.84 -39.04
N GLU A 379 42.55 -31.60 -38.01
CA GLU A 379 43.32 -32.83 -38.13
C GLU A 379 42.56 -33.90 -38.90
N VAL A 380 41.28 -34.11 -38.58
CA VAL A 380 40.39 -34.99 -39.34
C VAL A 380 40.33 -34.55 -40.80
N GLY A 381 40.19 -33.25 -41.09
CA GLY A 381 40.23 -32.72 -42.45
C GLY A 381 41.56 -33.01 -43.16
N LYS A 382 42.70 -32.80 -42.50
CA LYS A 382 44.04 -33.13 -43.04
C LYS A 382 44.19 -34.62 -43.33
N LEU A 383 43.75 -35.49 -42.42
CA LEU A 383 43.78 -36.93 -42.60
C LEU A 383 42.86 -37.36 -43.73
N GLN A 384 41.66 -36.80 -43.83
CA GLN A 384 40.73 -37.04 -44.95
C GLN A 384 41.35 -36.64 -46.30
N MET A 385 42.00 -35.47 -46.38
CA MET A 385 42.73 -35.06 -47.58
C MET A 385 43.91 -35.99 -47.89
N SER A 386 44.68 -36.40 -46.89
CA SER A 386 45.78 -37.35 -47.06
C SER A 386 45.28 -38.71 -47.57
N ILE A 387 44.19 -39.21 -46.99
CA ILE A 387 43.55 -40.45 -47.44
C ILE A 387 43.02 -40.30 -48.88
N ALA A 388 42.40 -39.16 -49.22
CA ALA A 388 41.93 -38.91 -50.59
C ALA A 388 43.09 -38.91 -51.60
N THR A 389 44.18 -38.20 -51.31
CA THR A 389 45.37 -38.18 -52.18
C THR A 389 46.06 -39.54 -52.26
N ALA A 390 46.11 -40.31 -51.16
CA ALA A 390 46.63 -41.67 -51.14
C ALA A 390 45.75 -42.62 -51.96
N ARG A 391 44.42 -42.49 -51.86
CA ARG A 391 43.45 -43.24 -52.68
C ARG A 391 43.59 -42.88 -54.16
N ASP A 392 43.75 -41.61 -54.50
CA ASP A 392 43.97 -41.17 -55.88
C ASP A 392 45.31 -41.66 -56.44
N ARG A 393 46.38 -41.62 -55.65
CA ARG A 393 47.67 -42.23 -56.03
C ARG A 393 47.54 -43.74 -56.22
N ASN A 394 46.86 -44.43 -55.32
CA ASN A 394 46.63 -45.86 -55.43
C ASN A 394 45.79 -46.18 -56.67
N ARG A 395 44.76 -45.37 -56.97
CA ARG A 395 43.99 -45.47 -58.21
C ARG A 395 44.86 -45.27 -59.44
N ARG A 396 45.67 -44.21 -59.49
CA ARG A 396 46.61 -43.96 -60.60
C ARG A 396 47.64 -45.07 -60.79
N LEU A 397 48.15 -45.63 -59.68
CA LEU A 397 49.08 -46.75 -59.72
C LEU A 397 48.38 -48.02 -60.20
N LYS A 398 47.15 -48.28 -59.77
CA LYS A 398 46.32 -49.38 -60.28
C LYS A 398 46.06 -49.24 -61.77
N ASP A 399 45.64 -48.06 -62.22
CA ASP A 399 45.43 -47.76 -63.63
C ASP A 399 46.73 -47.97 -64.43
N ARG A 400 47.88 -47.46 -63.93
CA ARG A 400 49.20 -47.72 -64.53
C ARG A 400 49.62 -49.18 -64.51
N THR A 401 49.37 -49.94 -63.43
CA THR A 401 49.67 -51.37 -63.41
C THR A 401 48.74 -52.14 -64.32
N ILE A 402 47.48 -51.74 -64.49
CA ILE A 402 46.58 -52.38 -65.48
C ILE A 402 47.08 -52.07 -66.89
N GLU A 403 47.50 -50.84 -67.17
CA GLU A 403 48.12 -50.46 -68.45
C GLU A 403 49.49 -51.15 -68.69
N ASN A 404 50.30 -51.36 -67.64
CA ASN A 404 51.67 -51.90 -67.75
C ASN A 404 51.75 -53.43 -67.56
N VAL A 405 50.75 -54.08 -66.93
CA VAL A 405 50.58 -55.55 -66.90
C VAL A 405 50.12 -56.06 -68.27
N GLY A 406 49.53 -55.21 -69.10
CA GLY A 406 49.38 -55.47 -70.54
C GLY A 406 50.69 -55.50 -71.33
N SER A 407 51.82 -55.04 -70.77
CA SER A 407 53.06 -54.80 -71.51
C SER A 407 54.36 -55.32 -70.86
N LEU A 408 54.33 -55.93 -69.67
CA LEU A 408 55.52 -56.51 -69.03
C LEU A 408 55.43 -58.04 -68.89
N SER A 409 55.29 -58.70 -70.03
CA SER A 409 55.62 -60.13 -70.20
C SER A 409 57.11 -60.22 -70.56
N LEU A 410 57.96 -60.41 -69.55
CA LEU A 410 59.37 -60.72 -69.74
C LEU A 410 59.50 -62.16 -70.25
N ASN A 411 59.63 -62.31 -71.57
CA ASN A 411 60.08 -63.56 -72.20
C ASN A 411 61.52 -63.86 -71.75
N ILE A 412 61.66 -64.78 -70.80
CA ILE A 412 62.91 -65.48 -70.51
C ILE A 412 62.70 -66.95 -70.82
N GLY A 413 63.42 -67.44 -71.84
CA GLY A 413 63.68 -68.87 -72.06
C GLY A 413 62.58 -69.64 -72.79
N GLY A 414 62.81 -69.94 -74.07
CA GLY A 414 61.93 -70.79 -74.87
C GLY A 414 61.95 -72.25 -74.39
N GLN A 415 60.89 -72.65 -73.69
CA GLN A 415 60.40 -74.02 -73.61
C GLN A 415 58.87 -73.96 -73.51
N GLU A 416 58.18 -74.45 -74.54
CA GLU A 416 56.73 -74.59 -74.53
C GLU A 416 56.33 -75.63 -73.46
N GLY A 417 55.67 -75.16 -72.40
CA GLY A 417 54.96 -76.03 -71.45
C GLY A 417 55.42 -76.03 -69.99
N ALA A 418 56.23 -75.07 -69.53
CA ALA A 418 56.53 -74.93 -68.10
C ALA A 418 55.64 -73.86 -67.44
N ASP A 419 54.94 -74.24 -66.36
CA ASP A 419 54.07 -73.39 -65.55
C ASP A 419 54.66 -72.00 -65.26
N LEU A 420 53.84 -70.97 -65.46
CA LEU A 420 54.14 -69.59 -65.07
C LEU A 420 54.42 -69.53 -63.57
N VAL A 421 55.67 -69.31 -63.18
CA VAL A 421 56.04 -69.10 -61.77
C VAL A 421 55.60 -67.70 -61.36
N SER A 422 54.45 -67.60 -60.70
CA SER A 422 53.99 -66.34 -60.12
C SER A 422 54.90 -65.88 -58.98
N LEU A 423 54.96 -64.56 -58.74
CA LEU A 423 55.75 -63.98 -57.65
C LEU A 423 55.36 -64.56 -56.28
N ASP A 424 54.11 -64.99 -56.13
CA ASP A 424 53.60 -65.67 -54.94
C ASP A 424 54.16 -67.10 -54.78
N GLN A 425 54.34 -67.84 -55.88
CA GLN A 425 55.02 -69.14 -55.82
C GLN A 425 56.48 -69.00 -55.41
N LEU A 426 57.15 -67.94 -55.89
CA LEU A 426 58.52 -67.65 -55.51
C LEU A 426 58.61 -67.24 -54.03
N SER A 427 57.69 -66.41 -53.53
CA SER A 427 57.68 -66.01 -52.12
C SER A 427 57.45 -67.20 -51.19
N VAL A 428 56.59 -68.15 -51.57
CA VAL A 428 56.38 -69.40 -50.83
C VAL A 428 57.64 -70.26 -50.81
N LYS A 429 58.34 -70.43 -51.95
CA LYS A 429 59.60 -71.19 -52.00
C LYS A 429 60.71 -70.53 -51.19
N VAL A 430 60.81 -69.20 -51.22
CA VAL A 430 61.79 -68.46 -50.40
C VAL A 430 61.51 -68.66 -48.92
N ALA A 431 60.24 -68.61 -48.49
CA ALA A 431 59.86 -68.90 -47.10
C ALA A 431 60.18 -70.35 -46.70
N GLU A 432 59.98 -71.32 -47.60
CA GLU A 432 60.36 -72.73 -47.37
C GLU A 432 61.87 -72.89 -47.14
N VAL A 433 62.69 -72.25 -47.99
CA VAL A 433 64.15 -72.27 -47.85
C VAL A 433 64.59 -71.54 -46.58
N TYR A 434 63.96 -70.41 -46.25
CA TYR A 434 64.23 -69.64 -45.04
C TYR A 434 64.08 -70.50 -43.77
N VAL A 435 62.98 -71.25 -43.67
CA VAL A 435 62.76 -72.19 -42.56
C VAL A 435 63.76 -73.34 -42.58
N ARG A 436 64.07 -73.91 -43.76
CA ARG A 436 65.08 -74.99 -43.87
C ARG A 436 66.48 -74.55 -43.48
N CYS A 437 66.83 -73.29 -43.71
CA CYS A 437 68.07 -72.69 -43.24
C CYS A 437 68.09 -72.51 -41.72
N GLY A 438 67.02 -72.83 -40.99
CA GLY A 438 66.95 -72.81 -39.52
C GLY A 438 66.55 -71.46 -38.94
N PHE A 439 65.83 -70.63 -39.70
CA PHE A 439 65.22 -69.39 -39.21
C PHE A 439 63.75 -69.60 -38.83
N ASP A 440 63.24 -68.84 -37.86
CA ASP A 440 61.83 -68.88 -37.45
C ASP A 440 60.94 -68.14 -38.45
N ALA A 441 59.80 -68.73 -38.81
CA ALA A 441 58.85 -68.16 -39.75
C ALA A 441 58.05 -67.02 -39.10
N ASP A 442 58.60 -65.81 -39.09
CA ASP A 442 57.86 -64.60 -38.70
C ASP A 442 57.19 -63.95 -39.93
N ALA A 443 55.87 -63.77 -39.86
CA ALA A 443 55.06 -63.16 -40.90
C ALA A 443 55.35 -61.65 -41.08
N SER A 444 56.08 -61.03 -40.15
CA SER A 444 56.53 -59.63 -40.26
C SER A 444 57.70 -59.44 -41.23
N ILE A 445 58.39 -60.52 -41.61
CA ILE A 445 59.60 -60.49 -42.43
C ILE A 445 59.23 -60.62 -43.92
N GLY A 446 59.58 -59.62 -44.73
CA GLY A 446 59.33 -59.64 -46.17
C GLY A 446 60.28 -60.59 -46.92
N THR A 447 59.87 -61.05 -48.11
CA THR A 447 60.62 -61.99 -48.97
C THR A 447 62.05 -61.54 -49.27
N LEU A 448 62.27 -60.24 -49.48
CA LEU A 448 63.61 -59.68 -49.70
C LEU A 448 64.48 -59.79 -48.44
N GLN A 449 63.90 -59.53 -47.27
CA GLN A 449 64.60 -59.64 -45.99
C GLN A 449 64.95 -61.11 -45.69
N MET A 450 64.06 -62.06 -46.02
CA MET A 450 64.35 -63.49 -45.95
C MET A 450 65.54 -63.87 -46.83
N LEU A 451 65.60 -63.37 -48.07
CA LEU A 451 66.71 -63.62 -48.99
C LEU A 451 68.04 -63.06 -48.48
N THR A 452 68.06 -61.82 -47.99
CA THR A 452 69.28 -61.21 -47.42
C THR A 452 69.80 -62.00 -46.22
N ASN A 453 68.90 -62.50 -45.37
CA ASN A 453 69.28 -63.34 -44.23
C ASN A 453 69.82 -64.72 -44.66
N ILE A 454 69.25 -65.31 -45.72
CA ILE A 454 69.76 -66.55 -46.32
C ILE A 454 71.17 -66.30 -46.90
N GLU A 455 71.37 -65.19 -47.60
CA GLU A 455 72.65 -64.80 -48.21
C GLU A 455 73.73 -64.60 -47.14
N MET A 456 73.43 -63.86 -46.08
CA MET A 456 74.36 -63.68 -44.95
C MET A 456 74.76 -65.01 -44.29
N LYS A 457 73.81 -65.95 -44.12
CA LYS A 457 74.12 -67.27 -43.56
C LYS A 457 74.94 -68.12 -44.53
N LEU A 458 74.73 -67.96 -45.83
CA LEU A 458 75.55 -68.59 -46.85
C LEU A 458 76.98 -68.04 -46.86
N GLU A 459 77.16 -66.72 -46.73
CA GLU A 459 78.48 -66.09 -46.56
C GLU A 459 79.18 -66.53 -45.27
N GLU A 460 78.45 -66.67 -44.16
CA GLU A 460 79.00 -67.21 -42.90
C GLU A 460 79.53 -68.63 -43.09
N HIS A 461 78.76 -69.49 -43.76
CA HIS A 461 79.18 -70.87 -44.06
C HIS A 461 80.36 -70.91 -45.03
N LEU A 462 80.41 -70.04 -46.05
CA LEU A 462 81.56 -69.94 -46.96
C LEU A 462 82.81 -69.44 -46.23
N SER A 463 82.68 -68.44 -45.38
CA SER A 463 83.78 -67.93 -44.54
C SER A 463 84.30 -69.00 -43.58
N ALA A 464 83.40 -69.80 -43.01
CA ALA A 464 83.78 -70.94 -42.17
C ALA A 464 84.53 -72.00 -42.98
N VAL A 465 84.08 -72.28 -44.22
CA VAL A 465 84.76 -73.20 -45.15
C VAL A 465 86.16 -72.70 -45.50
N ASP A 466 86.35 -71.41 -45.74
CA ASP A 466 87.66 -70.81 -46.05
C ASP A 466 88.66 -70.89 -44.89
N GLN A 467 88.18 -70.97 -43.64
CA GLN A 467 89.03 -71.13 -42.45
C GLN A 467 89.46 -72.58 -42.19
N LEU A 468 88.89 -73.57 -42.89
CA LEU A 468 89.30 -74.96 -42.71
C LEU A 468 90.64 -75.26 -43.41
N PRO A 469 91.52 -76.07 -42.79
CA PRO A 469 92.74 -76.51 -43.44
C PRO A 469 92.45 -77.22 -44.78
N PRO A 470 93.20 -76.91 -45.86
CA PRO A 470 92.92 -77.46 -47.20
C PRO A 470 92.99 -78.99 -47.24
N GLY A 471 93.84 -79.61 -46.42
CA GLY A 471 93.93 -81.07 -46.31
C GLY A 471 92.69 -81.73 -45.71
N THR A 472 92.02 -81.07 -44.75
CA THR A 472 90.74 -81.56 -44.21
C THR A 472 89.60 -81.30 -45.19
N LEU A 473 89.62 -80.17 -45.90
CA LEU A 473 88.62 -79.84 -46.92
C LEU A 473 88.63 -80.86 -48.06
N GLU A 474 89.80 -81.16 -48.62
CA GLU A 474 89.95 -82.20 -49.65
C GLU A 474 89.51 -83.58 -49.16
N ALA A 475 89.72 -83.91 -47.88
CA ALA A 475 89.27 -85.17 -47.31
C ALA A 475 87.74 -85.24 -47.20
N PHE A 476 87.10 -84.16 -46.78
CA PHE A 476 85.64 -84.04 -46.75
C PHE A 476 85.04 -84.02 -48.16
N GLU A 477 85.65 -83.32 -49.11
CA GLU A 477 85.25 -83.34 -50.52
C GLU A 477 85.39 -84.73 -51.12
N LYS A 478 86.54 -85.40 -50.93
CA LYS A 478 86.75 -86.79 -51.37
C LYS A 478 85.76 -87.74 -50.70
N ALA A 479 85.42 -87.53 -49.42
CA ALA A 479 84.42 -88.34 -48.71
C ALA A 479 83.01 -88.13 -49.28
N ARG A 480 82.60 -86.88 -49.49
CA ARG A 480 81.27 -86.54 -50.04
C ARG A 480 81.15 -86.94 -51.51
N GLU A 481 82.22 -86.79 -52.28
CA GLU A 481 82.30 -87.26 -53.67
C GLU A 481 82.28 -88.79 -53.74
N LYS A 482 82.96 -89.49 -52.82
CA LYS A 482 82.87 -90.95 -52.68
C LYS A 482 81.45 -91.40 -52.31
N GLU A 483 80.74 -90.63 -51.49
CA GLU A 483 79.34 -90.85 -51.14
C GLU A 483 78.41 -90.60 -52.32
N ARG A 484 78.56 -89.49 -53.06
CA ARG A 484 77.80 -89.26 -54.31
C ARG A 484 78.03 -90.38 -55.32
N ARG A 485 79.28 -90.81 -55.52
CA ARG A 485 79.60 -91.97 -56.37
C ARG A 485 79.01 -93.27 -55.84
N LYS A 486 78.87 -93.44 -54.53
CA LYS A 486 78.21 -94.61 -53.93
C LYS A 486 76.71 -94.56 -54.17
N VAL A 487 76.08 -93.39 -54.01
CA VAL A 487 74.65 -93.17 -54.31
C VAL A 487 74.39 -93.38 -55.78
N ALA A 488 75.15 -92.77 -56.69
CA ALA A 488 75.01 -92.95 -58.13
C ALA A 488 75.26 -94.41 -58.56
N ARG A 489 76.23 -95.11 -57.96
CA ARG A 489 76.43 -96.55 -58.20
C ARG A 489 75.28 -97.39 -57.69
N ASN A 490 74.75 -97.11 -56.50
CA ASN A 490 73.60 -97.81 -55.93
C ASN A 490 72.34 -97.55 -56.76
N GLU A 491 72.15 -96.33 -57.25
CA GLU A 491 71.03 -95.96 -58.10
C GLU A 491 71.14 -96.63 -59.48
N LYS A 492 72.33 -96.66 -60.08
CA LYS A 492 72.59 -97.41 -61.32
C LYS A 492 72.42 -98.92 -61.14
N LEU A 493 72.87 -99.48 -60.01
CA LEU A 493 72.67 -100.89 -59.67
C LEU A 493 71.18 -101.19 -59.48
N SER A 494 70.44 -100.32 -58.79
CA SER A 494 68.99 -100.42 -58.60
C SER A 494 68.24 -100.32 -59.93
N GLN A 495 68.63 -99.41 -60.82
CA GLN A 495 68.08 -99.32 -62.17
C GLN A 495 68.35 -100.60 -62.98
N GLN A 496 69.58 -101.14 -62.94
CA GLN A 496 69.91 -102.41 -63.60
C GLN A 496 69.12 -103.59 -63.01
N LEU A 497 68.91 -103.62 -61.70
CA LEU A 497 68.12 -104.65 -61.03
C LEU A 497 66.64 -104.55 -61.43
N ARG A 498 66.07 -103.34 -61.46
CA ARG A 498 64.70 -103.09 -61.96
C ARG A 498 64.56 -103.48 -63.43
N GLU A 499 65.54 -103.20 -64.27
CA GLU A 499 65.53 -103.61 -65.68
C GLU A 499 65.66 -105.13 -65.84
N HIS A 500 66.46 -105.79 -65.01
CA HIS A 500 66.60 -107.25 -65.00
C HIS A 500 65.33 -107.93 -64.48
N GLU A 501 64.74 -107.40 -63.40
CA GLU A 501 63.46 -107.83 -62.84
C GLU A 501 62.32 -107.61 -63.84
N ALA A 502 62.25 -106.45 -64.50
CA ALA A 502 61.30 -106.19 -65.57
C ALA A 502 61.52 -107.08 -66.81
N ARG A 503 62.76 -107.53 -67.08
CA ARG A 503 63.04 -108.54 -68.12
C ARG A 503 62.61 -109.94 -67.69
N MET A 504 62.88 -110.35 -66.45
CA MET A 504 62.41 -111.63 -65.91
C MET A 504 60.89 -111.68 -65.82
N ALA A 505 60.24 -110.59 -65.40
CA ALA A 505 58.79 -110.46 -65.37
C ALA A 505 58.19 -110.57 -66.78
N ARG A 506 58.74 -109.85 -67.77
CA ARG A 506 58.33 -109.98 -69.18
C ARG A 506 58.59 -111.38 -69.76
N ALA A 507 59.62 -112.09 -69.29
CA ALA A 507 59.91 -113.46 -69.70
C ALA A 507 58.93 -114.46 -69.05
N LEU A 508 58.62 -114.30 -67.76
CA LEU A 508 57.60 -115.07 -67.04
C LEU A 508 56.20 -114.84 -67.64
N GLU A 509 55.85 -113.60 -67.97
CA GLU A 509 54.60 -113.25 -68.63
C GLU A 509 54.49 -113.87 -70.03
N ARG A 510 55.59 -113.90 -70.80
CA ARG A 510 55.66 -114.67 -72.06
C ARG A 510 55.54 -116.18 -71.87
N ALA A 511 56.09 -116.73 -70.79
CA ALA A 511 56.00 -118.16 -70.47
C ALA A 511 54.59 -118.55 -69.97
N ALA A 512 53.89 -117.63 -69.31
CA ALA A 512 52.51 -117.78 -68.87
C ALA A 512 51.47 -117.51 -69.97
N ALA A 513 51.87 -116.84 -71.06
CA ALA A 513 51.01 -116.61 -72.22
C ALA A 513 50.68 -117.95 -72.93
N PRO A 514 49.41 -118.24 -73.22
CA PRO A 514 49.00 -119.51 -73.82
C PRO A 514 49.62 -119.71 -75.21
N VAL A 515 50.27 -120.87 -75.42
CA VAL A 515 50.97 -121.21 -76.66
C VAL A 515 49.99 -121.42 -77.82
N PHE A 516 49.93 -120.47 -78.74
CA PHE A 516 49.11 -120.56 -79.96
C PHE A 516 49.77 -121.50 -80.99
N LYS A 517 49.21 -122.71 -81.16
CA LYS A 517 49.68 -123.67 -82.17
C LYS A 517 49.19 -123.27 -83.56
N LYS A 518 50.09 -122.83 -84.44
CA LYS A 518 49.78 -122.51 -85.85
C LYS A 518 49.50 -123.82 -86.61
N SER A 519 48.27 -124.01 -87.06
CA SER A 519 47.90 -125.10 -87.98
C SER A 519 48.19 -124.70 -89.42
N GLY A 520 49.15 -125.36 -90.07
CA GLY A 520 49.42 -125.22 -91.51
C GLY A 520 50.90 -125.06 -91.87
N LYS A 521 51.27 -125.60 -93.05
CA LYS A 521 52.64 -125.62 -93.58
C LYS A 521 53.14 -124.20 -93.83
N LEU A 522 54.16 -123.79 -93.09
CA LEU A 522 54.74 -122.44 -93.13
C LEU A 522 55.33 -122.13 -94.52
N VAL A 523 54.93 -121.00 -95.10
CA VAL A 523 55.48 -120.50 -96.37
C VAL A 523 56.94 -120.11 -96.14
N MET A 524 57.87 -120.84 -96.78
CA MET A 524 59.30 -120.51 -96.77
C MET A 524 59.53 -119.22 -97.55
N PHE A 525 59.83 -118.14 -96.84
CA PHE A 525 60.33 -116.91 -97.45
C PHE A 525 61.68 -117.22 -98.13
N ARG A 526 61.72 -117.06 -99.45
CA ARG A 526 62.96 -117.01 -100.23
C ARG A 526 63.75 -115.76 -99.80
N SER A 527 65.07 -115.89 -99.76
CA SER A 527 66.00 -114.80 -99.44
C SER A 527 65.68 -113.54 -100.26
N LYS A 528 65.40 -112.42 -99.59
CA LYS A 528 65.32 -111.11 -100.22
C LYS A 528 66.71 -110.73 -100.79
N PRO A 529 66.80 -110.11 -101.98
CA PRO A 529 68.07 -109.66 -102.54
C PRO A 529 68.74 -108.66 -101.58
N LEU A 530 70.08 -108.63 -101.57
CA LEU A 530 70.86 -107.66 -100.78
C LEU A 530 70.39 -106.24 -101.10
N GLN A 531 69.63 -105.62 -100.19
CA GLN A 531 69.35 -104.19 -100.26
C GLN A 531 70.55 -103.43 -99.68
N ARG A 532 71.02 -102.44 -100.43
CA ARG A 532 72.17 -101.61 -100.08
C ARG A 532 71.96 -100.92 -98.73
N LYS A 533 72.97 -101.12 -97.86
CA LYS A 533 73.28 -100.51 -96.56
C LYS A 533 72.31 -99.41 -96.08
N LYS A 534 71.56 -99.73 -95.04
CA LYS A 534 71.23 -98.78 -93.97
C LYS A 534 71.54 -99.43 -92.63
N VAL A 535 72.75 -99.18 -92.14
CA VAL A 535 73.10 -99.41 -90.75
C VAL A 535 72.57 -98.20 -89.99
N ILE A 536 71.44 -98.40 -89.32
CA ILE A 536 71.05 -97.53 -88.22
C ILE A 536 71.94 -97.98 -87.06
N ARG A 537 72.96 -97.17 -86.79
CA ARG A 537 73.64 -97.13 -85.50
C ARG A 537 73.14 -95.87 -84.83
N GLU A 538 72.59 -96.02 -83.63
CA GLU A 538 72.29 -94.92 -82.73
C GLU A 538 73.59 -94.18 -82.42
N ASP A 539 73.58 -92.87 -82.68
CA ASP A 539 74.72 -91.97 -82.52
C ASP A 539 74.96 -91.66 -81.04
N SER A 540 76.02 -92.24 -80.48
CA SER A 540 76.81 -91.60 -79.44
C SER A 540 77.84 -90.72 -80.13
N ARG A 541 77.50 -89.45 -80.39
CA ARG A 541 78.41 -88.41 -80.92
C ARG A 541 77.73 -87.01 -80.87
N GLY A 542 77.35 -86.59 -79.68
CA GLY A 542 76.72 -85.27 -79.44
C GLY A 542 77.59 -84.26 -78.69
N ASP A 543 78.65 -84.71 -78.01
CA ASP A 543 79.49 -83.83 -77.17
C ASP A 543 80.76 -83.34 -77.89
N ASP A 544 81.31 -84.09 -78.85
CA ASP A 544 82.60 -83.76 -79.49
C ASP A 544 82.50 -82.61 -80.52
N ASP A 545 81.34 -82.39 -81.16
CA ASP A 545 81.18 -81.35 -82.19
C ASP A 545 80.95 -79.95 -81.58
N THR A 546 80.37 -79.87 -80.37
CA THR A 546 80.25 -78.62 -79.61
C THR A 546 81.56 -78.17 -78.98
N GLU A 547 82.42 -79.10 -78.56
CA GLU A 547 83.77 -78.77 -78.07
C GLU A 547 84.70 -78.33 -79.21
N LEU A 548 84.49 -78.82 -80.44
CA LEU A 548 85.23 -78.40 -81.64
C LEU A 548 84.82 -77.00 -82.14
N GLU A 549 83.54 -76.63 -82.05
CA GLU A 549 83.07 -75.27 -82.36
C GLU A 549 83.56 -74.21 -81.35
N ALA A 550 83.66 -74.57 -80.06
CA ALA A 550 84.21 -73.68 -79.03
C ALA A 550 85.74 -73.50 -79.17
N TYR A 551 86.47 -74.52 -79.62
CA TYR A 551 87.91 -74.44 -79.83
C TYR A 551 88.29 -73.64 -81.10
N LEU A 552 87.48 -73.67 -82.16
CA LEU A 552 87.73 -72.94 -83.41
C LEU A 552 87.26 -71.47 -83.40
N GLN A 553 86.45 -71.06 -82.43
CA GLN A 553 86.08 -69.65 -82.23
C GLN A 553 87.07 -68.87 -81.34
N GLN A 554 87.98 -69.55 -80.64
CA GLN A 554 88.94 -68.93 -79.73
C GLN A 554 90.29 -68.54 -80.36
N ASP A 555 90.46 -68.71 -81.68
CA ASP A 555 91.71 -68.37 -82.41
C ASP A 555 91.51 -67.44 -83.64
N MET A 556 90.36 -66.76 -83.76
CA MET A 556 90.13 -65.71 -84.79
C MET A 556 89.28 -64.56 -84.24
N ILE A 557 89.88 -63.74 -83.34
CA ILE A 557 89.77 -62.27 -83.09
C ILE A 557 90.03 -61.96 -81.61
#